data_AF-A0A7C7DC76-F1
#
_entry.id   AF-A0A7C7DC76-F1
#
_cell.length_a   1.000
_cell.length_b   1.000
_cell.length_c   1.000
_cell.angle_alpha   90.00
_cell.angle_beta   90.00
_cell.angle_gamma   90.00
#
_symmetry.space_group_name_H-M   'P 1'
#
loop_
_entity.id
_entity.type
_entity.pdbx_description
1 polymer ?
#
loop_
_entity_poly.entity_id
_entity_poly.type
_entity_poly.pdbx_seq_one_letter_code
_entity_poly.pdbx_strand_id
1 'polypeptide(L)'
;MIDWQPDEGLFIHSAALAALNNTVTLRHRMWMGQARLLLPLIDARRLEICRYLETAFHDWVPFCEDSGCVGSGSFGVSCNEAGGSSYSDSASLLNQQEPVAEFSEILQFLKTRRALDYGGLYCDVDVLRRARNALAHYTPLTWQAFCETLNTAPGARGGTVGWCS
;
A
#
# COMPACT_ATOMS: atom_id res chain seq x y z
N MET A 1 -3.63 17.69 -31.98
CA MET A 1 -2.42 18.00 -31.19
C MET A 1 -1.94 16.68 -30.62
N ILE A 2 -0.73 16.29 -31.01
CA ILE A 2 -0.13 14.98 -30.76
C ILE A 2 1.27 15.31 -30.26
N ASP A 3 1.64 14.77 -29.10
CA ASP A 3 2.97 14.95 -28.51
C ASP A 3 3.73 13.63 -28.57
N TRP A 4 5.06 13.70 -28.61
CA TRP A 4 5.93 12.53 -28.48
C TRP A 4 6.48 12.43 -27.08
N GLN A 5 6.32 11.28 -26.43
CA GLN A 5 6.97 10.97 -25.15
C GLN A 5 8.02 9.87 -25.37
N PRO A 6 9.24 10.01 -24.83
CA PRO A 6 10.32 9.05 -25.05
C PRO A 6 9.98 7.64 -24.54
N ASP A 7 9.17 7.54 -23.47
CA ASP A 7 8.83 6.25 -22.83
C ASP A 7 7.54 5.63 -23.36
N GLU A 8 6.62 6.44 -23.91
CA GLU A 8 5.27 6.01 -24.31
C GLU A 8 4.99 6.19 -25.82
N GLY A 9 5.91 6.83 -26.56
CA GLY A 9 5.80 7.10 -27.99
C GLY A 9 4.79 8.20 -28.32
N LEU A 10 3.99 7.97 -29.37
CA LEU A 10 3.02 8.95 -29.87
C LEU A 10 1.84 9.09 -28.88
N PHE A 11 1.72 10.27 -28.26
CA PHE A 11 0.73 10.57 -27.24
C PHE A 11 -0.34 11.53 -27.76
N ILE A 12 -1.57 11.03 -27.91
CA ILE A 12 -2.76 11.85 -28.20
C ILE A 12 -3.23 12.50 -26.89
N HIS A 13 -3.56 13.80 -26.83
CA HIS A 13 -4.06 14.40 -25.58
C HIS A 13 -5.40 13.81 -25.11
N SER A 14 -5.63 13.77 -23.80
CA SER A 14 -6.87 13.26 -23.20
C SER A 14 -8.14 13.98 -23.67
N ALA A 15 -8.06 15.29 -23.97
CA ALA A 15 -9.18 16.03 -24.55
C ALA A 15 -9.55 15.54 -25.96
N ALA A 16 -8.56 15.20 -26.78
CA ALA A 16 -8.79 14.63 -28.10
C ALA A 16 -9.36 13.21 -28.01
N LEU A 17 -8.88 12.39 -27.07
CA LEU A 17 -9.45 11.06 -26.82
C LEU A 17 -10.92 11.14 -26.36
N ALA A 18 -11.25 12.12 -25.53
CA ALA A 18 -12.62 12.37 -25.09
C ALA A 18 -13.51 12.78 -26.27
N ALA A 19 -13.04 13.68 -27.14
CA ALA A 19 -13.75 14.06 -28.36
C ALA A 19 -13.97 12.89 -29.34
N LEU A 20 -13.03 11.95 -29.39
CA LEU A 20 -13.13 10.72 -30.20
C LEU A 20 -13.93 9.60 -29.51
N ASN A 21 -14.53 9.86 -28.35
CA ASN A 21 -15.24 8.88 -27.53
C ASN A 21 -14.45 7.60 -27.21
N ASN A 22 -13.10 7.69 -27.21
CA ASN A 22 -12.23 6.57 -26.86
C ASN A 22 -12.10 6.46 -25.34
N THR A 23 -13.18 6.02 -24.70
CA THR A 23 -13.30 5.93 -23.25
C THR A 23 -12.40 4.85 -22.65
N VAL A 24 -12.04 3.81 -23.41
CA VAL A 24 -11.16 2.73 -22.95
C VAL A 24 -9.74 3.25 -22.70
N THR A 25 -9.14 3.92 -23.70
CA THR A 25 -7.80 4.52 -23.54
C THR A 25 -7.80 5.61 -22.47
N LEU A 26 -8.87 6.42 -22.40
CA LEU A 26 -9.01 7.45 -21.37
C LEU A 26 -9.08 6.85 -19.95
N ARG A 27 -9.88 5.80 -19.74
CA ARG A 27 -9.99 5.09 -18.46
C ARG A 27 -8.68 4.43 -18.05
N HIS A 28 -7.99 3.79 -19.00
CA HIS A 28 -6.68 3.20 -18.74
C HIS A 28 -5.66 4.26 -18.30
N ARG A 29 -5.62 5.42 -18.96
CA ARG A 29 -4.73 6.53 -18.56
C ARG A 29 -5.07 7.10 -17.20
N MET A 30 -6.36 7.25 -16.90
CA MET A 30 -6.81 7.68 -15.58
C MET A 30 -6.39 6.68 -14.50
N TRP A 31 -6.60 5.38 -14.74
CA TRP A 31 -6.15 4.32 -13.85
C TRP A 31 -4.63 4.35 -13.66
N MET A 32 -3.84 4.42 -14.73
CA MET A 32 -2.37 4.51 -14.66
C MET A 32 -1.92 5.70 -13.82
N GLY A 33 -2.50 6.89 -14.06
CA GLY A 33 -2.18 8.10 -13.30
C GLY A 33 -2.50 7.94 -11.81
N GLN A 34 -3.67 7.40 -11.49
CA GLN A 34 -4.07 7.12 -10.11
C GLN A 34 -3.20 6.05 -9.45
N ALA A 35 -2.89 4.95 -10.15
CA ALA A 35 -2.09 3.84 -9.63
C ALA A 35 -0.65 4.28 -9.32
N ARG A 36 -0.02 5.03 -10.24
CA ARG A 36 1.33 5.59 -10.07
C ARG A 36 1.42 6.48 -8.81
N LEU A 37 0.37 7.23 -8.50
CA LEU A 37 0.34 8.12 -7.34
C LEU A 37 -0.07 7.40 -6.04
N LEU A 38 -1.15 6.62 -6.08
CA LEU A 38 -1.80 6.10 -4.88
C LEU A 38 -1.15 4.82 -4.35
N LEU A 39 -0.66 3.91 -5.20
CA LEU A 39 -0.11 2.65 -4.72
C LEU A 39 1.07 2.86 -3.75
N PRO A 40 2.05 3.74 -4.04
CA PRO A 40 3.13 4.02 -3.08
C PRO A 40 2.62 4.61 -1.76
N LEU A 41 1.63 5.52 -1.81
CA LEU A 41 1.05 6.16 -0.62
C LEU A 41 0.27 5.16 0.24
N ILE A 42 -0.50 4.29 -0.40
CA ILE A 42 -1.27 3.24 0.26
C ILE A 42 -0.32 2.25 0.95
N ASP A 43 0.74 1.81 0.27
CA ASP A 43 1.72 0.88 0.85
C ASP A 43 2.49 1.52 2.00
N ALA A 44 2.92 2.78 1.87
CA ALA A 44 3.58 3.50 2.95
C ALA A 44 2.70 3.58 4.20
N ARG A 45 1.41 3.92 4.03
CA ARG A 45 0.46 3.96 5.15
C ARG A 45 0.18 2.58 5.73
N ARG A 46 0.13 1.52 4.90
CA ARG A 46 0.01 0.14 5.39
C ARG A 46 1.15 -0.20 6.35
N LEU A 47 2.39 0.08 5.96
CA LEU A 47 3.57 -0.19 6.80
C LEU A 47 3.54 0.62 8.10
N GLU A 48 3.13 1.89 8.04
CA GLU A 48 2.95 2.72 9.24
C GLU A 48 1.92 2.11 10.21
N ILE A 49 0.81 1.59 9.68
CA ILE A 49 -0.21 0.92 10.49
C ILE A 49 0.34 -0.36 11.10
N CYS A 50 1.10 -1.18 10.35
CA CYS A 50 1.74 -2.38 10.90
C CYS A 50 2.68 -2.04 12.06
N ARG A 51 3.53 -1.01 11.92
CA ARG A 51 4.42 -0.54 12.99
C ARG A 51 3.64 -0.02 14.20
N TYR A 52 2.55 0.70 13.96
CA TYR A 52 1.67 1.15 15.04
C TYR A 52 1.06 -0.04 15.79
N LEU A 53 0.57 -1.06 15.09
CA LEU A 53 -0.01 -2.24 15.72
C LEU A 53 1.03 -3.06 16.49
N GLU A 54 2.24 -3.18 15.97
CA GLU A 54 3.36 -3.83 16.65
C GLU A 54 3.73 -3.14 17.97
N THR A 55 3.71 -1.80 18.00
CA THR A 55 4.01 -1.03 19.22
C THR A 55 2.85 -0.98 20.20
N ALA A 56 1.60 -0.96 19.71
CA ALA A 56 0.41 -0.86 20.54
C ALA A 56 -0.05 -2.22 21.11
N PHE A 57 0.27 -3.33 20.45
CA PHE A 57 -0.25 -4.65 20.78
C PHE A 57 0.83 -5.73 20.76
N HIS A 58 1.10 -6.31 21.93
CA HIS A 58 2.05 -7.42 22.08
C HIS A 58 1.64 -8.70 21.34
N ASP A 59 0.33 -8.88 21.07
CA ASP A 59 -0.23 -10.04 20.39
C ASP A 59 -0.41 -9.85 18.88
N TRP A 60 0.02 -8.70 18.33
CA TRP A 60 0.00 -8.45 16.89
C TRP A 60 0.92 -9.41 16.12
N VAL A 61 2.19 -9.54 16.52
CA VAL A 61 3.17 -10.41 15.84
C VAL A 61 2.75 -11.88 15.91
N PRO A 62 2.35 -12.44 17.08
CA PRO A 62 1.80 -13.79 17.15
C PRO A 62 0.56 -13.99 16.28
N PHE A 63 -0.35 -13.01 16.24
CA PHE A 63 -1.54 -13.07 15.39
C PHE A 63 -1.17 -13.16 13.90
N CYS A 64 -0.14 -12.42 13.48
CA CYS A 64 0.39 -12.45 12.13
C CYS A 64 0.95 -13.85 11.79
N GLU A 65 1.78 -14.41 12.66
CA GLU A 65 2.35 -15.76 12.48
C GLU A 65 1.25 -16.83 12.36
N ASP A 66 0.23 -16.78 13.22
CA ASP A 66 -0.90 -17.71 13.22
C ASP A 66 -1.81 -17.57 11.99
N SER A 67 -1.95 -16.34 11.48
CA SER A 67 -2.75 -16.05 10.29
C SER A 67 -2.05 -16.51 9.00
N GLY A 68 -0.82 -17.02 9.10
CA GLY A 68 -0.03 -17.43 7.96
C GLY A 68 0.44 -16.26 7.09
N CYS A 69 0.51 -15.03 7.62
CA CYS A 69 1.20 -13.94 6.92
C CYS A 69 2.72 -14.15 7.06
N VAL A 70 3.19 -15.14 6.32
CA VAL A 70 4.58 -15.58 6.34
C VAL A 70 5.38 -14.69 5.41
N GLY A 71 5.88 -13.60 5.99
CA GLY A 71 7.28 -13.22 5.81
C GLY A 71 8.12 -13.93 6.88
N SER A 72 8.14 -15.27 6.95
CA SER A 72 9.04 -16.01 7.85
C SER A 72 10.48 -15.85 7.36
N GLY A 73 11.14 -14.81 7.85
CA GLY A 73 12.52 -14.93 8.30
C GLY A 73 12.54 -15.68 9.64
N SER A 74 12.09 -16.94 9.67
CA SER A 74 12.36 -17.80 10.81
C SER A 74 13.84 -18.17 10.74
N PHE A 75 14.69 -17.34 11.33
CA PHE A 75 16.02 -17.77 11.75
C PHE A 75 15.84 -18.67 12.98
N GLY A 76 15.28 -19.85 12.73
CA GLY A 76 15.46 -20.98 13.62
C GLY A 76 16.95 -21.27 13.68
N VAL A 77 17.58 -20.85 14.77
CA VAL A 77 18.86 -21.39 15.20
C VAL A 77 18.65 -22.90 15.37
N SER A 78 19.01 -23.67 14.34
CA SER A 78 19.27 -25.09 14.45
C SER A 78 20.77 -25.26 14.47
N CYS A 79 21.33 -25.32 15.68
CA CYS A 79 22.67 -25.83 15.90
C CYS A 79 22.72 -27.30 15.45
N ASN A 80 23.43 -27.56 14.34
CA ASN A 80 24.41 -28.65 14.17
C ASN A 80 24.76 -28.83 12.69
N GLU A 81 25.81 -28.18 12.20
CA GLU A 81 26.72 -28.80 11.22
C GLU A 81 28.15 -28.27 11.47
N ALA A 82 29.03 -29.17 11.90
CA ALA A 82 30.47 -28.95 11.87
C ALA A 82 30.93 -29.13 10.40
N GLY A 83 31.47 -28.09 9.79
CA GLY A 83 32.09 -28.19 8.46
C GLY A 83 32.21 -26.82 7.79
N GLY A 84 33.41 -26.24 7.85
CA GLY A 84 33.62 -24.83 7.57
C GLY A 84 33.46 -24.36 6.12
N SER A 85 33.22 -23.06 5.97
CA SER A 85 33.83 -22.25 4.91
C SER A 85 33.74 -20.77 5.29
N SER A 86 34.86 -20.09 5.12
CA SER A 86 35.12 -18.68 5.43
C SER A 86 34.73 -17.81 4.25
N TYR A 87 33.82 -16.85 4.44
CA TYR A 87 33.79 -15.55 3.75
C TYR A 87 32.96 -14.58 4.61
N SER A 88 33.60 -13.57 5.20
CA SER A 88 32.92 -12.45 5.86
C SER A 88 32.73 -11.28 4.91
N ASP A 89 31.71 -10.48 5.25
CA ASP A 89 31.47 -9.08 4.86
C ASP A 89 30.93 -8.80 3.46
N SER A 90 29.59 -8.70 3.36
CA SER A 90 28.86 -7.40 3.28
C SER A 90 27.39 -7.60 2.85
N ALA A 91 26.51 -8.04 3.75
CA ALA A 91 25.07 -8.15 3.44
C ALA A 91 24.14 -8.01 4.67
N SER A 92 24.52 -7.25 5.69
CA SER A 92 23.81 -7.23 6.99
C SER A 92 23.05 -5.94 7.29
N LEU A 93 22.63 -5.14 6.29
CA LEU A 93 21.84 -3.93 6.49
C LEU A 93 20.46 -3.89 5.78
N LEU A 94 19.98 -5.00 5.21
CA LEU A 94 18.69 -5.03 4.51
C LEU A 94 17.72 -6.14 4.97
N ASN A 95 17.98 -6.82 6.07
CA ASN A 95 17.12 -7.91 6.57
C ASN A 95 16.28 -7.51 7.80
N GLN A 96 15.90 -6.25 7.92
CA GLN A 96 14.75 -5.87 8.74
C GLN A 96 13.49 -6.20 7.92
N GLN A 97 13.15 -7.49 7.88
CA GLN A 97 11.88 -7.93 7.33
C GLN A 97 10.80 -7.45 8.30
N GLU A 98 10.31 -6.22 8.09
CA GLU A 98 9.17 -5.70 8.85
C GLU A 98 8.01 -6.71 8.72
N PRO A 99 7.24 -6.98 9.78
CA PRO A 99 6.07 -7.84 9.66
C PRO A 99 5.05 -7.18 8.72
N VAL A 100 5.10 -7.56 7.45
CA VAL A 100 4.24 -7.02 6.39
C VAL A 100 2.93 -7.81 6.36
N ALA A 101 1.97 -7.39 7.17
CA ALA A 101 0.59 -7.86 7.04
C ALA A 101 -0.09 -7.20 5.83
N GLU A 102 -0.93 -7.95 5.12
CA GLU A 102 -1.84 -7.37 4.13
C GLU A 102 -3.02 -6.66 4.84
N PHE A 103 -3.77 -5.84 4.11
CA PHE A 103 -4.88 -5.07 4.69
C PHE A 103 -5.99 -5.96 5.30
N SER A 104 -6.14 -7.18 4.80
CA SER A 104 -7.21 -8.09 5.26
C SER A 104 -6.96 -8.56 6.70
N GLU A 105 -5.71 -8.82 7.03
CA GLU A 105 -5.19 -9.28 8.31
C GLU A 105 -5.28 -8.15 9.32
N ILE A 106 -4.90 -6.93 8.91
CA ILE A 106 -5.09 -5.71 9.71
C ILE A 106 -6.57 -5.55 10.09
N LEU A 107 -7.48 -5.65 9.12
CA LEU A 107 -8.92 -5.55 9.38
C LEU A 107 -9.43 -6.67 10.29
N GLN A 108 -8.96 -7.89 10.09
CA GLN A 108 -9.34 -9.03 10.92
C GLN A 108 -8.90 -8.82 12.37
N PHE A 109 -7.66 -8.37 12.58
CA PHE A 109 -7.13 -8.06 13.91
C PHE A 109 -7.93 -6.97 14.61
N LEU A 110 -8.21 -5.87 13.91
CA LEU A 110 -8.99 -4.75 14.43
C LEU A 110 -10.45 -5.15 14.72
N LYS A 111 -11.04 -6.01 13.89
CA LYS A 111 -12.41 -6.49 14.07
C LYS A 111 -12.57 -7.28 15.37
N THR A 112 -11.59 -8.12 15.72
CA THR A 112 -11.57 -8.86 16.99
C THR A 112 -11.49 -7.93 18.21
N ARG A 113 -11.02 -6.69 18.02
CA ARG A 113 -10.80 -5.67 19.07
C ARG A 113 -11.70 -4.45 18.94
N ARG A 114 -12.83 -4.58 18.22
CA ARG A 114 -13.76 -3.48 17.94
C ARG A 114 -14.28 -2.76 19.21
N ALA A 115 -14.24 -3.42 20.37
CA ALA A 115 -14.61 -2.84 21.66
C ALA A 115 -13.66 -1.73 22.15
N LEU A 116 -12.44 -1.63 21.61
CA LEU A 116 -11.40 -0.71 22.06
C LEU A 116 -11.36 0.63 21.28
N ASP A 117 -12.48 1.01 20.64
CA ASP A 117 -12.64 2.29 19.92
C ASP A 117 -11.70 2.53 18.72
N TYR A 118 -11.23 1.46 18.08
CA TYR A 118 -10.45 1.55 16.82
C TYR A 118 -11.34 1.72 15.58
N GLY A 119 -12.54 2.28 15.73
CA GLY A 119 -13.50 2.44 14.64
C GLY A 119 -12.96 3.29 13.49
N GLY A 120 -12.28 4.40 13.82
CA GLY A 120 -11.65 5.28 12.83
C GLY A 120 -10.54 4.58 12.04
N LEU A 121 -9.60 3.93 12.73
CA LEU A 121 -8.52 3.19 12.09
C LEU A 121 -9.04 2.03 11.23
N TYR A 122 -10.09 1.32 11.68
CA TYR A 122 -10.73 0.28 10.88
C TYR A 122 -11.31 0.83 9.57
N CYS A 123 -12.03 1.95 9.64
CA CYS A 123 -12.57 2.62 8.46
C CYS A 123 -11.47 3.07 7.50
N ASP A 124 -10.39 3.64 8.03
CA ASP A 124 -9.23 4.07 7.24
C ASP A 124 -8.58 2.88 6.50
N VAL A 125 -8.30 1.80 7.20
CA VAL A 125 -7.73 0.57 6.63
C VAL A 125 -8.64 -0.01 5.54
N ASP A 126 -9.96 0.00 5.73
CA ASP A 126 -10.89 -0.51 4.72
C ASP A 126 -10.96 0.37 3.47
N VAL A 127 -10.92 1.71 3.62
CA VAL A 127 -10.83 2.64 2.48
C VAL A 127 -9.58 2.34 1.65
N LEU A 128 -8.41 2.23 2.30
CA LEU A 128 -7.15 1.93 1.64
C LEU A 128 -7.17 0.57 0.93
N ARG A 129 -7.72 -0.46 1.58
CA ARG A 129 -7.86 -1.80 1.01
C ARG A 129 -8.73 -1.78 -0.26
N ARG A 130 -9.89 -1.12 -0.20
CA ARG A 130 -10.81 -1.01 -1.35
C ARG A 130 -10.15 -0.27 -2.51
N ALA A 131 -9.45 0.84 -2.22
CA ALA A 131 -8.72 1.60 -3.23
C ALA A 131 -7.61 0.76 -3.89
N ARG A 132 -6.78 0.08 -3.09
CA ARG A 132 -5.72 -0.81 -3.60
C ARG A 132 -6.27 -1.92 -4.48
N ASN A 133 -7.35 -2.57 -4.05
CA ASN A 133 -7.95 -3.66 -4.82
C ASN A 133 -8.54 -3.18 -6.15
N ALA A 134 -9.22 -2.02 -6.17
CA ALA A 134 -9.71 -1.43 -7.42
C ALA A 134 -8.55 -1.16 -8.40
N LEU A 135 -7.46 -0.57 -7.90
CA LEU A 135 -6.27 -0.30 -8.72
C LEU A 135 -5.57 -1.59 -9.19
N ALA A 136 -5.49 -2.63 -8.36
CA ALA A 136 -4.94 -3.93 -8.78
C ALA A 136 -5.79 -4.60 -9.89
N HIS A 137 -7.09 -4.31 -9.94
CA HIS A 137 -8.01 -4.80 -10.96
C HIS A 137 -8.21 -3.83 -12.13
N TYR A 138 -7.21 -2.98 -12.43
CA TYR A 138 -7.25 -2.04 -13.57
C TYR A 138 -8.48 -1.11 -13.58
N THR A 139 -9.05 -0.86 -12.40
CA THR A 139 -10.27 -0.07 -12.25
C THR A 139 -9.91 1.29 -11.67
N PRO A 140 -10.11 2.38 -12.43
CA PRO A 140 -9.86 3.71 -11.90
C PRO A 140 -10.88 4.03 -10.81
N LEU A 141 -10.42 4.73 -9.77
CA LEU A 141 -11.25 5.25 -8.70
C LEU A 141 -12.11 6.41 -9.22
N THR A 142 -13.30 6.54 -8.65
CA THR A 142 -14.09 7.77 -8.78
C THR A 142 -13.36 8.93 -8.11
N TRP A 143 -13.69 10.17 -8.49
CA TRP A 143 -13.09 11.36 -7.87
C TRP A 143 -13.26 11.37 -6.35
N GLN A 144 -14.45 11.02 -5.86
CA GLN A 144 -14.72 10.92 -4.43
C GLN A 144 -13.82 9.87 -3.74
N ALA A 145 -13.76 8.65 -4.27
CA ALA A 145 -12.93 7.59 -3.69
C ALA A 145 -11.43 7.93 -3.74
N PHE A 146 -10.99 8.64 -4.80
CA PHE A 146 -9.63 9.16 -4.91
C PHE A 146 -9.32 10.17 -3.80
N CYS A 147 -10.19 11.16 -3.58
CA CYS A 147 -10.03 12.15 -2.51
C CYS A 147 -10.06 11.50 -1.11
N GLU A 148 -10.98 10.58 -0.87
CA GLU A 148 -11.05 9.83 0.39
C GLU A 148 -9.73 9.07 0.64
N THR A 149 -9.24 8.34 -0.36
CA THR A 149 -7.97 7.61 -0.27
C THR A 149 -6.78 8.53 0.03
N LEU A 150 -6.69 9.68 -0.65
CA LEU A 150 -5.64 10.67 -0.42
C LEU A 150 -5.68 11.27 0.99
N ASN A 151 -6.87 11.52 1.53
CA ASN A 151 -7.02 12.08 2.88
C ASN A 151 -6.65 11.07 3.97
N THR A 152 -6.81 9.77 3.69
CA THR A 152 -6.50 8.66 4.59
C THR A 152 -5.03 8.23 4.54
N ALA A 153 -4.34 8.34 3.40
CA ALA A 153 -2.90 8.03 3.28
C ALA A 153 -2.06 9.27 3.65
N PRO A 154 -1.47 9.38 4.85
CA PRO A 154 -0.79 10.57 5.32
C PRO A 154 0.64 10.62 4.76
N GLY A 155 0.75 10.79 3.44
CA GLY A 155 1.90 11.37 2.76
C GLY A 155 1.61 12.76 2.20
N ALA A 156 0.33 13.19 2.21
CA ALA A 156 -0.13 14.48 1.68
C ALA A 156 -0.21 15.60 2.73
N ARG A 157 0.03 15.33 4.02
CA ARG A 157 -0.01 16.34 5.10
C ARG A 157 1.36 16.98 5.37
N GLY A 158 2.17 17.13 4.33
CA GLY A 158 3.41 17.91 4.35
C GLY A 158 3.22 19.21 3.58
N GLY A 159 2.61 20.22 4.21
CA GLY A 159 2.61 21.59 3.72
C GLY A 159 1.25 22.13 3.27
N THR A 160 0.90 23.24 3.91
CA THR A 160 -0.02 24.30 3.49
C THR A 160 -1.53 24.15 3.71
N VAL A 161 -1.97 24.99 4.65
CA VAL A 161 -3.06 25.98 4.57
C VAL A 161 -4.43 25.46 4.14
N GLY A 162 -5.37 25.65 5.07
CA GLY A 162 -6.78 25.35 4.89
C GLY A 162 -7.37 25.98 3.64
N TRP A 163 -8.08 25.15 2.89
CA TRP A 163 -9.17 25.56 2.02
C TRP A 163 -10.26 24.51 2.18
N CYS A 164 -11.21 24.81 3.07
CA CYS A 164 -12.60 24.36 2.99
C CYS A 164 -13.43 25.25 3.92
N SER A 165 -14.07 26.22 3.27
CA SER A 165 -15.20 27.07 3.71
C SER A 165 -14.93 28.20 4.70
#